data_AF-A0A3D0WND0-F1
#
_entry.id   AF-A0A3D0WND0-F1
#
_cell.length_a   1.000
_cell.length_b   1.000
_cell.length_c   1.000
_cell.angle_alpha   90.00
_cell.angle_beta   90.00
_cell.angle_gamma   90.00
#
_symmetry.space_group_name_H-M   'P 1'
#
loop_
_entity.id
_entity.type
_entity.pdbx_description
1 polymer ?
#
loop_
_entity_poly.entity_id
_entity_poly.type
_entity_poly.pdbx_seq_one_letter_code
_entity_poly.pdbx_strand_id
1 'polypeptide(L)' 'YPDFEVIVVNMGSTDETDVLLKGLNQKYPHLYHTYVPAEAEDVNGKKLALTLGIKAAK' A
#
# COMPACT_ATOMS: atom_id res chain seq x y z
N TYR A 1 -11.98 10.78 -17.05
CA TYR A 1 -10.93 9.82 -16.69
C TYR A 1 -11.61 8.56 -16.19
N PRO A 2 -11.89 7.57 -17.04
CA PRO A 2 -12.66 6.39 -16.63
C PRO A 2 -11.79 5.34 -15.92
N ASP A 3 -10.49 5.28 -16.22
CA ASP A 3 -9.61 4.21 -15.72
C ASP A 3 -8.49 4.80 -14.85
N PHE A 4 -8.57 4.57 -13.54
CA PHE A 4 -7.52 4.91 -12.60
C PHE A 4 -7.36 3.79 -11.56
N GLU A 5 -6.16 3.68 -11.00
CA GLU A 5 -5.83 2.76 -9.92
C GLU A 5 -5.22 3.57 -8.77
N VAL A 6 -5.63 3.27 -7.55
CA VAL A 6 -5.10 3.88 -6.33
C VAL A 6 -4.34 2.80 -5.57
N ILE A 7 -3.04 3.01 -5.37
CA ILE A 7 -2.18 2.07 -4.66
C ILE A 7 -1.77 2.69 -3.32
N VAL A 8 -2.14 2.03 -2.24
CA VAL A 8 -1.77 2.42 -0.88
C VAL A 8 -0.67 1.50 -0.37
N VAL A 9 0.47 2.07 0.00
CA VAL A 9 1.59 1.33 0.59
C VAL A 9 1.66 1.65 2.08
N ASN A 10 1.28 0.70 2.93
CA ASN A 10 1.38 0.83 4.38
C ASN A 10 2.82 0.54 4.85
N MET A 11 3.44 1.49 5.53
CA MET A 11 4.83 1.39 5.98
C MET A 11 4.87 0.86 7.42
N GLY A 12 4.51 -0.41 7.61
CA GLY A 12 4.66 -1.09 8.90
C GLY A 12 3.76 -0.57 10.03
N SER A 13 2.70 0.20 9.74
CA SER A 13 1.78 0.67 10.78
C SER A 13 1.18 -0.52 11.52
N THR A 14 1.34 -0.53 12.85
CA THR A 14 0.84 -1.57 13.76
C THR A 14 -0.60 -1.32 14.20
N ASP A 15 -1.13 -0.12 13.94
CA ASP A 15 -2.45 0.30 14.38
C ASP A 15 -3.52 -0.03 13.34
N GLU A 16 -4.13 -1.22 13.40
CA GLU A 16 -5.37 -1.69 12.71
C GLU A 16 -5.58 -1.29 11.23
N THR A 17 -4.57 -0.72 10.58
CA THR A 17 -4.67 -0.02 9.31
C THR A 17 -4.92 -1.03 8.20
N ASP A 18 -4.38 -2.23 8.35
CA ASP A 18 -4.63 -3.38 7.49
C ASP A 18 -6.11 -3.80 7.48
N VAL A 19 -6.79 -3.77 8.64
CA VAL A 19 -8.21 -4.12 8.75
C VAL A 19 -9.07 -3.09 8.02
N LEU A 20 -8.78 -1.80 8.21
CA LEU A 20 -9.46 -0.71 7.52
C LEU A 20 -9.24 -0.78 6.00
N LEU A 21 -8.00 -0.99 5.55
CA LEU A 21 -7.65 -1.07 4.13
C LEU A 21 -8.29 -2.28 3.45
N LYS A 22 -8.37 -3.43 4.13
CA LYS A 22 -9.11 -4.61 3.64
C LYS A 22 -10.60 -4.32 3.45
N GLY A 23 -11.22 -3.61 4.40
CA GLY A 23 -12.62 -3.17 4.27
C GLY A 23 -12.83 -2.20 3.11
N LEU A 24 -11.89 -1.26 2.91
CA LEU A 24 -11.94 -0.31 1.80
C LEU A 24 -11.74 -0.99 0.44
N ASN A 25 -10.88 -2.00 0.35
CA ASN A 25 -10.64 -2.76 -0.88
C ASN A 25 -11.92 -3.47 -1.37
N GLN A 26 -12.75 -3.99 -0.45
CA GLN A 26 -14.03 -4.58 -0.82
C GLN A 26 -15.04 -3.57 -1.39
N LYS A 27 -14.93 -2.30 -0.97
CA LYS A 27 -15.84 -1.22 -1.39
C LYS A 27 -15.36 -0.50 -2.65
N TYR A 28 -14.05 -0.44 -2.87
CA TYR A 28 -13.42 0.30 -3.96
C TYR A 28 -12.60 -0.65 -4.84
N PRO A 29 -13.14 -1.11 -5.98
CA PRO A 29 -12.45 -2.08 -6.86
C PRO A 29 -11.17 -1.52 -7.51
N HIS A 30 -10.99 -0.20 -7.50
CA HIS A 30 -9.80 0.48 -7.99
C HIS A 30 -8.71 0.69 -6.91
N LEU A 31 -8.94 0.20 -5.69
CA LEU A 31 -8.03 0.40 -4.56
C LEU A 31 -7.20 -0.86 -4.32
N TYR A 32 -5.91 -0.79 -4.63
CA TYR A 32 -4.95 -1.81 -4.27
C TYR A 32 -4.18 -1.37 -3.01
N HIS A 33 -3.92 -2.30 -2.09
CA HIS A 33 -3.10 -2.02 -0.91
C HIS A 33 -2.01 -3.07 -0.71
N THR A 34 -0.84 -2.62 -0.26
CA THR A 34 0.30 -3.47 0.07
C THR A 34 1.00 -2.92 1.32
N TYR A 35 1.86 -3.71 1.94
CA TYR A 35 2.58 -3.32 3.15
C TYR A 35 4.09 -3.55 3.00
N VAL A 36 4.87 -2.71 3.68
CA VAL A 36 6.31 -2.88 3.86
C VAL A 36 6.55 -3.58 5.19
N PRO A 37 7.28 -4.70 5.23
CA PRO A 37 7.62 -5.38 6.47
C PRO A 37 8.55 -4.50 7.33
N ALA A 38 8.38 -4.57 8.65
CA ALA A 38 9.11 -3.74 9.61
C ALA A 38 10.63 -3.97 9.55
N GLU A 39 11.09 -5.15 9.11
CA GLU A 39 12.53 -5.42 8.96
C GLU A 39 13.19 -4.60 7.83
N ALA A 40 12.41 -3.96 6.96
CA ALA A 40 12.91 -3.17 5.84
C ALA A 40 13.02 -1.66 6.15
N GLU A 41 12.76 -1.25 7.40
CA GLU A 41 12.75 0.15 7.83
C GLU A 41 14.17 0.76 7.90
N ASP A 42 15.19 -0.07 8.12
CA ASP A 42 16.56 0.33 8.46
C ASP A 42 17.35 1.06 7.35
N VAL A 43 16.96 0.95 6.08
CA VAL A 43 17.83 1.41 4.96
C VAL A 43 17.17 2.45 4.04
N ASN A 44 15.89 2.80 4.24
CA ASN A 44 15.10 3.90 3.62
C ASN A 44 13.71 3.40 3.18
N GLY A 45 12.85 3.13 4.17
CA GLY A 45 11.51 2.58 3.93
C GLY A 45 10.62 3.43 3.00
N LYS A 46 10.81 4.76 2.93
CA LYS A 46 10.05 5.63 2.00
C LYS A 46 10.39 5.38 0.54
N LYS A 47 11.68 5.25 0.20
CA LYS A 47 12.09 4.92 -1.17
C LYS A 47 11.61 3.52 -1.56
N LEU A 48 11.73 2.57 -0.64
CA LEU A 48 11.24 1.20 -0.84
C LEU A 48 9.73 1.15 -1.07
N ALA A 49 8.95 1.88 -0.26
CA ALA A 49 7.51 1.99 -0.42
C ALA A 49 7.13 2.53 -1.80
N LEU A 50 7.84 3.57 -2.29
CA LEU A 50 7.62 4.12 -3.62
C LEU A 50 7.94 3.10 -4.72
N THR A 51 9.07 2.38 -4.62
CA THR A 51 9.46 1.33 -5.58
C THR A 51 8.44 0.19 -5.61
N LEU A 52 7.94 -0.23 -4.45
CA LEU A 52 6.88 -1.23 -4.34
C LEU A 52 5.57 -0.76 -4.97
N GLY A 53 5.16 0.48 -4.71
CA GLY A 53 3.97 1.07 -5.32
C GLY A 53 4.08 1.13 -6.85
N ILE A 54 5.22 1.60 -7.37
CA ILE A 54 5.46 1.66 -8.82
C ILE A 54 5.49 0.27 -9.45
N LYS A 55 6.06 -0.73 -8.77
CA LYS A 55 6.11 -2.11 -9.27
C LYS A 55 4.75 -2.81 -9.19
N ALA A 56 3.90 -2.41 -8.27
CA ALA A 56 2.56 -2.97 -8.12
C ALA A 56 1.54 -2.35 -9.10
N ALA A 57 1.83 -1.16 -9.63
CA ALA A 57 1.02 -0.51 -10.66
C ALA A 57 1.08 -1.30 -11.97
N LYS A 58 -0.09 -1.43 -12.62
CA LYS A 58 -0.22 -2.06 -13.94
C LYS A 58 -0.09 -1.07 -15.08
#